data_AF-A0A5J4UH75-F1
#
_entry.id   AF-A0A5J4UH75-F1
#
_cell.length_a   1.000
_cell.length_b   1.000
_cell.length_c   1.000
_cell.angle_alpha   90.00
_cell.angle_beta   90.00
_cell.angle_gamma   90.00
#
_symmetry.space_group_name_H-M   'P 1'
#
loop_
_entity.id
_entity.type
_entity.pdbx_description
1 polymer ?
#
loop_
_entity_poly.entity_id
_entity_poly.type
_entity_poly.pdbx_seq_one_letter_code
_entity_poly.pdbx_strand_id
1 'polypeptide(L)'
;MAKVIMGTQQYQTRIGGTIQYFPPELLIEFGEGGIMKINQRPQGLMIQTKECDMFSLGVMIYELITLKHPFADQNGEVLRSNIIKCQPDPLPNYASETMNQIKQIVMSLLSKV
;
A
#
# COMPACT_ATOMS: atom_id res chain seq x y z
N MET A 1 5.57 0.44 44.41
CA MET A 1 6.62 0.66 43.39
C MET A 1 5.96 0.65 42.03
N ALA A 2 6.00 1.77 41.29
CA ALA A 2 5.40 1.89 39.97
C ALA A 2 6.44 1.54 38.89
N LYS A 3 6.10 0.58 38.02
CA LYS A 3 6.91 0.20 36.86
C LYS A 3 6.59 1.17 35.73
N VAL A 4 7.51 2.09 35.44
CA VAL A 4 7.43 2.97 34.27
C VAL A 4 7.69 2.11 33.03
N ILE A 5 6.66 1.90 32.22
CA ILE A 5 6.76 1.19 30.95
C ILE A 5 7.19 2.22 29.91
N MET A 6 8.50 2.35 29.69
CA MET A 6 9.06 3.10 28.57
C MET A 6 8.70 2.36 27.27
N GLY A 7 7.94 3.05 26.41
CA GLY A 7 7.95 2.90 24.95
C GLY A 7 7.72 1.50 24.39
N THR A 8 6.46 1.15 24.12
CA THR A 8 6.16 0.19 23.05
C THR A 8 4.99 0.73 22.26
N GLN A 9 5.26 1.23 21.05
CA GLN A 9 4.23 1.47 20.04
C GLN A 9 3.37 0.19 19.98
N GLN A 10 2.08 0.33 20.24
CA GLN A 10 1.14 -0.79 20.12
C GLN A 10 0.98 -1.11 18.64
N TYR A 11 1.75 -2.07 18.13
CA TYR A 11 1.52 -2.61 16.80
C TYR A 11 0.19 -3.36 16.82
N GLN A 12 -0.83 -2.83 16.13
CA GLN A 12 -2.14 -3.46 16.07
C GLN A 12 -2.08 -4.74 15.23
N THR A 13 -2.43 -5.87 15.84
CA THR A 13 -2.29 -7.22 15.26
C THR A 13 -3.49 -7.68 14.43
N ARG A 14 -4.44 -6.79 14.14
CA ARG A 14 -5.62 -7.07 13.31
C ARG A 14 -5.72 -6.03 12.21
N ILE A 15 -5.05 -6.29 11.10
CA ILE A 15 -5.06 -5.42 9.94
C ILE A 15 -6.38 -5.64 9.20
N GLY A 16 -7.30 -4.70 9.39
CA GLY A 16 -8.48 -4.52 8.54
C GLY A 16 -8.19 -3.40 7.53
N GLY A 17 -8.97 -3.33 6.45
CA GLY A 17 -8.86 -2.29 5.45
C GLY A 17 -9.16 -2.77 4.04
N THR A 18 -9.09 -1.84 3.10
CA THR A 18 -9.31 -2.10 1.68
C THR A 18 -7.98 -2.54 1.06
N ILE A 19 -7.83 -3.83 0.80
CA ILE A 19 -6.57 -4.49 0.38
C ILE A 19 -5.94 -3.82 -0.85
N GLN A 20 -6.74 -3.21 -1.73
CA GLN A 20 -6.27 -2.52 -2.93
C GLN A 20 -5.34 -1.32 -2.62
N TYR A 21 -5.48 -0.73 -1.44
CA TYR A 21 -4.67 0.41 -1.00
C TYR A 21 -3.48 0.00 -0.13
N PHE A 22 -3.36 -1.29 0.21
CA PHE A 22 -2.26 -1.74 1.05
C PHE A 22 -0.95 -1.68 0.28
N PRO A 23 0.15 -1.29 0.96
CA PRO A 23 1.47 -1.32 0.38
C PRO A 23 1.98 -2.77 0.23
N PRO A 24 2.97 -3.01 -0.64
CA PRO A 24 3.47 -4.34 -0.96
C PRO A 24 3.94 -5.13 0.26
N GLU A 25 4.55 -4.49 1.26
CA GLU A 25 5.07 -5.13 2.47
C GLU A 25 3.97 -5.72 3.35
N LEU A 26 2.79 -5.09 3.41
CA LEU A 26 1.62 -5.66 4.10
C LEU A 26 0.96 -6.79 3.29
N LEU A 27 1.29 -6.90 2.01
CA LEU A 27 0.76 -7.95 1.15
C LEU A 27 1.69 -9.15 1.11
N ILE A 28 3.01 -9.00 0.99
CA ILE A 28 3.97 -10.11 0.79
C ILE A 28 3.87 -11.18 1.89
N GLU A 29 3.56 -10.82 3.14
CA GLU A 29 3.45 -11.79 4.24
C GLU A 29 2.22 -12.72 4.14
N PHE A 30 1.26 -12.44 3.25
CA PHE A 30 0.20 -13.38 2.91
C PHE A 30 0.72 -14.40 1.87
N GLY A 31 1.40 -15.48 2.26
CA GLY A 31 2.00 -16.46 1.30
C GLY A 31 1.09 -16.93 0.14
N GLU A 32 1.69 -17.49 -0.92
CA GLU A 32 1.11 -18.00 -2.18
C GLU A 32 0.15 -19.21 -2.03
N GLY A 33 -0.73 -19.19 -1.04
CA GLY A 33 -1.75 -20.22 -0.83
C GLY A 33 -3.14 -19.67 -1.07
N GLY A 34 -3.67 -19.91 -2.28
CA GLY A 34 -5.11 -19.90 -2.47
C GLY A 34 -5.79 -20.83 -1.45
N ILE A 35 -6.98 -20.43 -0.99
CA ILE A 35 -7.80 -21.08 0.04
C ILE A 35 -7.29 -20.85 1.47
N MET A 36 -8.12 -20.12 2.24
CA MET A 36 -7.97 -19.93 3.67
C MET A 36 -7.76 -21.27 4.39
N LYS A 37 -6.52 -21.60 4.75
CA LYS A 37 -6.27 -22.59 5.80
C LYS A 37 -6.60 -21.92 7.14
N ILE A 38 -7.77 -22.25 7.67
CA ILE A 38 -8.33 -21.74 8.94
C ILE A 38 -7.40 -22.01 10.15
N ASN A 39 -6.35 -22.83 10.03
CA ASN A 39 -5.69 -23.40 11.20
C ASN A 39 -4.17 -23.20 11.34
N GLN A 40 -3.47 -22.46 10.47
CA GLN A 40 -2.05 -22.20 10.68
C GLN A 40 -1.68 -20.79 10.20
N ARG A 41 -1.90 -19.81 11.09
CA ARG A 41 -1.40 -18.45 10.92
C ARG A 41 0.10 -18.46 11.22
N PRO A 42 1.00 -18.12 10.28
CA PRO A 42 2.27 -17.58 10.68
C PRO A 42 1.93 -16.24 11.34
N GLN A 43 1.93 -16.23 12.67
CA GLN A 43 1.69 -15.05 13.50
C GLN A 43 2.96 -14.17 13.46
N GLY A 44 3.39 -13.77 12.26
CA GLY A 44 4.33 -12.68 12.10
C GLY A 44 3.63 -11.40 12.51
N LEU A 45 4.27 -10.61 13.38
CA LEU A 45 3.81 -9.26 13.68
C LEU A 45 3.98 -8.42 12.42
N MET A 46 2.93 -8.35 11.59
CA MET A 46 2.89 -7.43 10.46
C MET A 46 2.87 -6.00 11.02
N ILE A 47 3.87 -5.20 10.65
CA ILE A 47 4.07 -3.86 11.19
C ILE A 47 3.48 -2.84 10.21
N GLN A 48 2.41 -2.17 10.61
CA GLN A 48 1.97 -0.96 9.92
C GLN A 48 2.89 0.19 10.32
N THR A 49 3.64 0.68 9.34
CA THR A 49 4.52 1.84 9.49
C THR A 49 3.83 3.08 8.93
N LYS A 50 4.38 4.27 9.17
CA LYS A 50 3.84 5.51 8.58
C LYS A 50 3.97 5.50 7.05
N GLU A 51 4.95 4.77 6.52
CA GLU A 51 5.19 4.58 5.10
C GLU A 51 4.00 3.87 4.43
N CYS A 52 3.29 3.00 5.15
CA CYS A 52 2.08 2.36 4.66
C CYS A 52 0.96 3.37 4.36
N ASP A 53 0.80 4.39 5.22
CA ASP A 53 -0.16 5.47 5.00
C ASP A 53 0.26 6.35 3.82
N MET A 54 1.56 6.62 3.68
CA MET A 54 2.10 7.41 2.57
C MET A 54 1.88 6.73 1.21
N PHE A 55 2.03 5.40 1.15
CA PHE A 55 1.70 4.62 -0.03
C PHE A 55 0.19 4.71 -0.35
N SER A 56 -0.66 4.47 0.66
CA SER A 56 -2.13 4.54 0.50
C SER A 56 -2.58 5.91 0.02
N LEU A 57 -1.94 6.99 0.51
CA LEU A 57 -2.17 8.36 0.06
C LEU A 57 -1.76 8.55 -1.41
N GLY A 58 -0.62 8.00 -1.83
CA GLY A 58 -0.20 8.00 -3.23
C GLY A 58 -1.24 7.35 -4.15
N VAL A 59 -1.82 6.23 -3.73
CA VAL A 59 -2.89 5.52 -4.48
C VAL A 59 -4.12 6.41 -4.61
N MET A 60 -4.60 6.99 -3.50
CA MET A 60 -5.78 7.86 -3.50
C MET A 60 -5.58 9.09 -4.41
N ILE A 61 -4.42 9.76 -4.35
CA ILE A 61 -4.16 10.93 -5.19
C ILE A 61 -4.09 10.53 -6.67
N TYR A 62 -3.47 9.39 -7.00
CA TYR A 62 -3.45 8.88 -8.37
C TYR A 62 -4.87 8.65 -8.89
N GLU A 63 -5.72 7.99 -8.10
CA GLU A 63 -7.12 7.74 -8.47
C GLU A 63 -7.92 9.03 -8.63
N LEU A 64 -7.71 10.04 -7.78
CA LEU A 64 -8.39 11.33 -7.92
C LEU A 64 -8.02 12.05 -9.23
N ILE A 65 -6.77 11.91 -9.68
CA ILE A 65 -6.28 12.54 -10.92
C ILE A 65 -6.76 11.79 -12.16
N THR A 66 -6.79 10.46 -12.11
CA THR A 66 -6.96 9.62 -13.31
C THR A 66 -8.30 8.90 -13.39
N LEU A 67 -9.03 8.84 -12.27
CA LEU A 67 -10.20 7.99 -12.06
C LEU A 67 -9.91 6.49 -12.28
N LYS A 68 -8.65 6.08 -12.16
CA LYS A 68 -8.18 4.70 -12.32
C LYS A 68 -7.23 4.34 -11.19
N HIS A 69 -7.29 3.11 -10.73
CA HIS A 69 -6.33 2.62 -9.74
C HIS A 69 -4.93 2.46 -10.38
N PRO A 70 -3.83 2.88 -9.73
CA PRO A 70 -2.48 2.84 -10.32
C PRO A 70 -2.00 1.43 -10.67
N PHE A 71 -2.55 0.40 -10.03
CA PHE A 71 -2.21 -1.01 -10.24
C PHE A 71 -3.34 -1.84 -10.86
N ALA A 72 -4.37 -1.19 -11.42
CA ALA A 72 -5.42 -1.88 -12.15
C ALA A 72 -4.90 -2.44 -13.47
N ASP A 73 -5.41 -3.58 -13.89
CA ASP A 73 -5.18 -4.11 -15.23
C ASP A 73 -6.06 -3.42 -16.29
N GLN A 74 -6.01 -3.92 -17.53
CA GLN A 74 -6.79 -3.38 -18.65
C GLN A 74 -8.31 -3.47 -18.44
N ASN A 75 -8.78 -4.37 -17.57
CA ASN A 75 -10.18 -4.55 -17.22
C ASN A 75 -10.60 -3.70 -16.00
N GLY A 76 -9.65 -3.02 -15.35
CA GLY A 76 -9.89 -2.27 -14.12
C GLY A 76 -9.69 -3.08 -12.83
N GLU A 77 -9.24 -4.34 -12.93
CA GLU A 77 -9.08 -5.22 -11.78
C GLU A 77 -7.75 -4.99 -11.07
N VAL A 78 -7.78 -4.84 -9.75
CA VAL A 78 -6.59 -4.62 -8.93
C VAL A 78 -6.13 -5.93 -8.33
N LEU A 79 -5.23 -6.61 -9.03
CA LEU A 79 -4.64 -7.85 -8.53
C LEU A 79 -3.55 -7.58 -7.51
N ARG A 80 -3.54 -8.37 -6.45
CA ARG A 80 -2.51 -8.32 -5.39
C ARG A 80 -1.08 -8.41 -5.95
N SER A 81 -0.89 -9.24 -6.97
CA SER A 81 0.40 -9.38 -7.67
C SER A 81 0.86 -8.11 -8.36
N ASN A 82 -0.05 -7.24 -8.81
CA ASN A 82 0.29 -5.95 -9.43
C ASN A 82 0.81 -4.97 -8.39
N ILE A 83 0.19 -4.93 -7.21
CA ILE A 83 0.62 -4.09 -6.10
C ILE A 83 2.00 -4.54 -5.59
N ILE A 84 2.21 -5.86 -5.40
CA ILE A 84 3.49 -6.43 -4.94
C ILE A 84 4.64 -6.10 -5.91
N LYS A 85 4.37 -6.00 -7.21
CA LYS A 85 5.38 -5.61 -8.21
C LYS A 85 5.78 -4.14 -8.11
N CYS A 86 4.98 -3.28 -7.47
CA CYS A 86 5.21 -1.84 -7.35
C CYS A 86 5.53 -1.14 -8.68
N GLN A 87 4.79 -1.49 -9.73
CA GLN A 87 4.90 -0.86 -11.03
C GLN A 87 3.56 -0.19 -11.36
N PRO A 88 3.33 1.05 -10.87
CA PRO A 88 2.12 1.78 -11.20
C PRO A 88 2.17 2.24 -12.66
N ASP A 89 1.00 2.38 -13.28
CA ASP A 89 0.88 3.02 -14.58
C ASP A 89 1.44 4.45 -14.52
N PRO A 90 2.25 4.88 -15.50
CA PRO A 90 2.85 6.21 -15.46
C PRO A 90 1.80 7.30 -15.75
N LEU A 91 1.74 8.31 -14.89
CA LEU A 91 0.96 9.52 -15.17
C LEU A 91 1.52 10.24 -16.43
N PRO A 92 0.65 10.83 -17.27
CA PRO A 92 1.09 11.59 -18.44
C PRO A 92 1.85 12.86 -18.03
N ASN A 93 2.52 13.48 -19.00
CA ASN A 93 3.05 14.83 -18.79
C ASN A 93 1.92 15.84 -18.96
N TYR A 94 1.78 16.73 -17.99
CA TYR A 94 0.77 17.77 -18.00
C TYR A 94 1.36 19.08 -18.51
N ALA A 95 0.53 19.95 -19.08
CA ALA A 95 0.95 21.29 -19.48
C ALA A 95 1.29 22.20 -18.28
N SER A 96 0.67 21.94 -17.13
CA SER A 96 0.92 22.66 -15.89
C SER A 96 2.14 22.12 -15.16
N GLU A 97 3.08 23.00 -14.82
CA GLU A 97 4.25 22.65 -14.02
C GLU A 97 3.86 22.10 -12.64
N THR A 98 2.86 22.71 -11.99
CA THR A 98 2.33 22.22 -10.71
C THR A 98 1.80 20.78 -10.83
N MET A 99 1.14 20.44 -11.94
CA MET A 99 0.66 19.07 -12.16
C MET A 99 1.80 18.09 -12.40
N ASN A 100 2.88 18.52 -13.07
CA ASN A 100 4.09 17.70 -13.19
C ASN A 100 4.76 17.49 -11.83
N GLN A 101 4.78 18.48 -10.95
CA GLN A 101 5.27 18.32 -9.57
C GLN A 101 4.42 17.33 -8.77
N ILE A 102 3.09 17.44 -8.86
CA ILE A 102 2.17 16.48 -8.24
C ILE A 102 2.43 15.07 -8.77
N LYS A 103 2.60 14.92 -10.08
CA LYS A 103 3.00 13.64 -10.68
C LYS A 103 4.28 13.09 -10.03
N GLN A 104 5.34 13.88 -9.90
CA GLN A 104 6.59 13.40 -9.31
C GLN A 104 6.39 12.94 -7.86
N ILE A 105 5.60 13.68 -7.07
CA ILE A 105 5.26 13.32 -5.69
C ILE A 105 4.50 11.99 -5.67
N VAL A 106 3.44 11.85 -6.45
CA VAL A 106 2.63 10.62 -6.52
C VAL A 106 3.48 9.42 -6.93
N MET A 107 4.28 9.55 -7.99
CA MET A 107 5.13 8.45 -8.46
C MET A 107 6.21 8.09 -7.42
N SER A 108 6.71 9.07 -6.65
CA SER A 108 7.64 8.82 -5.53
C SER A 108 6.95 8.06 -4.39
N LEU A 109 5.71 8.40 -4.05
CA LEU A 109 4.95 7.72 -2.99
C LEU A 109 4.62 6.26 -3.34
N LEU A 110 4.48 5.96 -4.63
CA LEU A 110 4.17 4.63 -5.15
C LEU A 110 5.40 3.80 -5.54
N SER A 111 6.60 4.38 -5.39
CA SER A 111 7.85 3.69 -5.68
C SER A 111 8.22 2.71 -4.56
N LYS A 112 8.94 1.65 -4.92
CA LYS A 112 9.41 0.67 -3.94
C LYS A 112 10.47 1.32 -3.05
N VAL A 113 10.24 1.32 -1.73
CA VAL A 113 11.23 1.75 -0.71
C VAL A 113 12.41 0.78 -0.68
#